data_AF-A0A2W4ZM65-F1
#
_entry.id   AF-A0A2W4ZM65-F1
#
_cell.length_a   1.000
_cell.length_b   1.000
_cell.length_c   1.000
_cell.angle_alpha   90.00
_cell.angle_beta   90.00
_cell.angle_gamma   90.00
#
_symmetry.space_group_name_H-M   'P 1'
#
loop_
_entity.id
_entity.type
_entity.pdbx_description
1 polymer ?
#
loop_
_entity_poly.entity_id
_entity_poly.type
_entity_poly.pdbx_seq_one_letter_code
_entity_poly.pdbx_strand_id
1 'polypeptide(L)'
;MEGRRGFVGFIGFTMEEELTLSMKKVPQNINPDWSKFELRPTWGVITSRELSLVLNVSLQTICNWRLREILPEPEPHTLKMRGNKNYYRISKIRAWLEGKTEEGIHWEFIMKHMNTGTPYNSLEQAKSVAMIGYEIFGIEKP
;
A
#
# COMPACT_ATOMS: atom_id res chain seq x y z
N MET A 1 -40.13 -33.49 -0.46
CA MET A 1 -39.42 -33.39 -1.75
C MET A 1 -39.52 -31.94 -2.19
N GLU A 2 -38.61 -31.09 -1.71
CA GLU A 2 -37.38 -30.71 -2.45
C GLU A 2 -37.74 -30.20 -3.84
N GLY A 3 -37.59 -28.92 -4.21
CA GLY A 3 -36.53 -27.99 -3.82
C GLY A 3 -35.67 -27.73 -5.07
N ARG A 4 -35.55 -26.44 -5.43
CA ARG A 4 -34.50 -25.76 -6.23
C ARG A 4 -35.10 -24.80 -7.25
N ARG A 5 -35.38 -23.58 -6.78
CA ARG A 5 -35.24 -22.38 -7.61
C ARG A 5 -33.75 -22.24 -7.89
N GLY A 6 -33.36 -22.30 -9.16
CA GLY A 6 -32.00 -22.01 -9.59
C GLY A 6 -31.64 -20.57 -9.23
N PHE A 7 -30.82 -20.43 -8.20
CA PHE A 7 -30.16 -19.19 -7.84
C PHE A 7 -29.17 -18.89 -8.98
N VAL A 8 -29.46 -17.85 -9.76
CA VAL A 8 -28.55 -17.37 -10.80
C VAL A 8 -27.29 -16.92 -10.09
N GLY A 9 -26.21 -17.67 -10.31
CA GLY A 9 -24.93 -17.46 -9.67
C GLY A 9 -24.47 -16.02 -9.86
N PHE A 10 -24.25 -15.34 -8.74
CA PHE A 10 -23.31 -14.24 -8.67
C PHE A 10 -22.02 -14.72 -9.33
N ILE A 11 -21.60 -14.06 -10.40
CA ILE A 11 -20.30 -14.25 -11.03
C ILE A 11 -19.27 -13.79 -9.99
N GLY A 12 -18.88 -14.70 -9.11
CA GLY A 12 -17.73 -14.52 -8.24
C GLY A 12 -16.51 -14.54 -9.12
N PHE A 13 -15.94 -13.36 -9.38
CA PHE A 13 -14.59 -13.26 -9.92
C PHE A 13 -13.66 -14.05 -9.02
N THR A 14 -12.88 -14.94 -9.62
CA THR A 14 -11.86 -15.68 -8.87
C THR A 14 -10.77 -14.69 -8.43
N MET A 15 -10.16 -14.92 -7.25
CA MET A 15 -9.10 -14.08 -6.69
C MET A 15 -7.90 -13.91 -7.66
N GLU A 16 -7.72 -14.88 -8.57
CA GLU A 16 -6.72 -14.88 -9.64
C GLU A 16 -7.08 -13.98 -10.83
N GLU A 17 -8.38 -13.80 -11.12
CA GLU A 17 -8.87 -12.90 -12.17
C GLU A 17 -8.82 -11.42 -11.72
N GLU A 18 -9.03 -11.12 -10.44
CA GLU A 18 -8.78 -9.77 -9.90
C GLU A 18 -7.29 -9.41 -9.95
N LEU A 19 -6.41 -10.38 -9.66
CA LEU A 19 -4.96 -10.19 -9.75
C LEU A 19 -4.53 -9.88 -11.19
N THR A 20 -5.09 -10.56 -12.19
CA THR A 20 -4.74 -10.33 -13.61
C THR A 20 -5.37 -9.07 -14.21
N LEU A 21 -6.56 -8.66 -13.77
CA LEU A 21 -7.22 -7.42 -14.22
C LEU A 21 -6.63 -6.15 -13.56
N SER A 22 -5.99 -6.29 -12.40
CA SER A 22 -5.38 -5.20 -11.61
C SER A 22 -3.94 -4.84 -12.04
N MET A 23 -3.26 -5.68 -12.83
CA MET A 23 -1.89 -5.41 -13.27
C MET A 23 -1.86 -4.35 -14.38
N LYS A 24 -2.16 -3.09 -14.04
CA LYS A 24 -1.81 -1.93 -14.86
C LYS A 24 -0.34 -2.05 -15.21
N LYS A 25 -0.02 -2.12 -16.52
CA LYS A 25 1.34 -2.37 -17.00
C LYS A 25 2.33 -1.43 -16.32
N VAL A 26 3.18 -1.99 -15.46
CA VAL A 26 4.32 -1.27 -14.89
C VAL A 26 5.24 -0.90 -16.07
N PRO A 27 5.55 0.40 -16.26
CA PRO A 27 6.49 0.81 -17.28
C PRO A 27 7.84 0.10 -17.10
N GLN A 28 8.43 -0.31 -18.22
CA GLN A 28 9.74 -0.98 -18.22
C GLN A 28 10.83 -0.04 -17.66
N ASN A 29 11.80 -0.59 -16.93
CA ASN A 29 12.97 0.11 -16.36
C ASN A 29 12.69 1.09 -15.19
N ILE A 30 11.60 0.92 -14.44
CA ILE A 30 11.45 1.63 -13.17
C ILE A 30 12.31 0.95 -12.10
N ASN A 31 13.18 1.71 -11.45
CA ASN A 31 13.92 1.26 -10.27
C ASN A 31 13.51 2.12 -9.05
N PRO A 32 12.54 1.67 -8.25
CA PRO A 32 12.00 2.47 -7.17
C PRO A 32 12.96 2.58 -5.97
N ASP A 33 13.25 3.80 -5.53
CA ASP A 33 14.02 4.09 -4.31
C ASP A 33 13.07 4.47 -3.16
N TRP A 34 12.89 3.56 -2.21
CA TRP A 34 12.06 3.75 -1.03
C TRP A 34 12.84 4.21 0.21
N SER A 35 14.15 4.44 0.13
CA SER A 35 15.02 4.73 1.29
C SER A 35 14.48 5.84 2.19
N LYS A 36 13.97 6.93 1.61
CA LYS A 36 13.40 8.07 2.35
C LYS A 36 12.03 7.80 2.98
N PHE A 37 11.37 6.73 2.60
CA PHE A 37 10.01 6.37 3.00
C PHE A 37 9.94 4.99 3.67
N GLU A 38 11.08 4.38 3.96
CA GLU A 38 11.15 3.01 4.46
C GLU A 38 10.45 2.85 5.83
N LEU A 39 10.57 3.86 6.70
CA LEU A 39 9.92 3.89 8.00
C LEU A 39 8.46 4.39 7.93
N ARG A 40 8.01 4.89 6.78
CA ARG A 40 6.63 5.37 6.64
C ARG A 40 5.69 4.17 6.55
N PRO A 41 4.63 4.10 7.37
CA PRO A 41 3.71 2.96 7.34
C PRO A 41 3.09 2.76 5.97
N THR A 42 2.86 1.51 5.59
CA THR A 42 2.33 1.15 4.26
C THR A 42 0.92 1.66 4.00
N TRP A 43 0.11 1.90 5.04
CA TRP A 43 -1.18 2.60 4.94
C TRP A 43 -1.07 4.12 4.83
N GLY A 44 0.15 4.67 4.97
CA GLY A 44 0.44 6.07 4.76
C GLY A 44 0.37 6.46 3.28
N VAL A 45 0.39 7.77 3.03
CA VAL A 45 0.34 8.33 1.68
C VAL A 45 1.62 9.10 1.30
N ILE A 46 1.86 9.18 0.00
CA ILE A 46 2.88 10.02 -0.64
C ILE A 46 2.21 10.88 -1.73
N THR A 47 2.71 12.09 -1.90
CA THR A 47 2.24 13.03 -2.94
C THR A 47 2.80 12.66 -4.31
N SER A 48 2.23 13.20 -5.40
CA SER A 48 2.79 13.03 -6.76
C SER A 48 4.28 13.41 -6.87
N ARG A 49 4.72 14.43 -6.10
CA ARG A 49 6.13 14.87 -6.08
C ARG A 49 7.02 13.88 -5.33
N GLU A 50 6.56 13.33 -4.21
CA GLU A 50 7.30 12.28 -3.51
C GLU A 50 7.36 11.01 -4.37
N LEU A 51 6.25 10.64 -5.03
CA LEU A 51 6.21 9.50 -5.94
C LEU A 51 7.17 9.67 -7.12
N SER A 52 7.31 10.87 -7.69
CA SER A 52 8.26 11.12 -8.78
C SER A 52 9.71 10.90 -8.33
N LEU A 53 10.02 11.23 -7.07
CA LEU A 53 11.34 10.94 -6.47
C LEU A 53 11.54 9.45 -6.25
N VAL A 54 10.55 8.75 -5.70
CA VAL A 54 10.61 7.29 -5.48
C VAL A 54 10.83 6.55 -6.80
N LEU A 55 10.06 6.88 -7.84
CA LEU A 55 10.15 6.18 -9.13
C LEU A 55 11.30 6.68 -10.02
N ASN A 56 12.05 7.70 -9.58
CA ASN A 56 13.09 8.38 -10.34
C ASN A 56 12.62 8.84 -11.74
N VAL A 57 11.46 9.50 -11.79
CA VAL A 57 10.88 10.06 -13.03
C VAL A 57 10.49 11.52 -12.84
N SER A 58 10.20 12.22 -13.94
CA SER A 58 9.68 13.59 -13.85
C SER A 58 8.26 13.62 -13.25
N LEU A 59 7.89 14.72 -12.59
CA LEU A 59 6.52 14.94 -12.13
C LEU A 59 5.52 14.92 -13.29
N GLN A 60 5.92 15.40 -14.47
CA GLN A 60 5.10 15.36 -15.68
C GLN A 60 4.80 13.91 -16.09
N THR A 61 5.77 13.01 -15.95
CA THR A 61 5.58 11.57 -16.20
C THR A 61 4.51 10.98 -15.29
N ILE A 62 4.55 11.30 -13.98
CA ILE A 62 3.53 10.88 -13.02
C ILE A 62 2.14 11.40 -13.42
N CYS A 63 2.03 12.68 -13.78
CA CYS A 63 0.77 13.28 -14.23
C CYS A 63 0.21 12.57 -15.48
N ASN A 64 1.07 12.28 -16.46
CA ASN A 64 0.69 11.57 -17.68
C ASN A 64 0.26 10.12 -17.39
N TRP A 65 0.98 9.41 -16.53
CA TRP A 65 0.61 8.05 -16.14
C TRP A 65 -0.71 7.99 -15.38
N ARG A 66 -1.00 9.01 -14.55
CA ARG A 66 -2.31 9.14 -13.90
C ARG A 66 -3.42 9.33 -14.93
N LEU A 67 -3.25 10.27 -15.87
CA LEU A 67 -4.25 10.55 -16.92
C LEU A 67 -4.51 9.35 -17.85
N ARG A 68 -3.51 8.49 -18.03
CA ARG A 68 -3.60 7.25 -18.80
C ARG A 68 -3.99 6.04 -17.96
N GLU A 69 -4.36 6.26 -16.70
CA GLU A 69 -4.78 5.22 -15.75
C GLU A 69 -3.73 4.11 -15.58
N ILE A 70 -2.44 4.41 -15.75
CA ILE A 70 -1.32 3.48 -15.51
C ILE A 70 -1.01 3.37 -14.01
N LEU A 71 -1.12 4.48 -13.28
CA LEU A 71 -0.94 4.48 -11.84
C LEU A 71 -2.21 3.97 -11.13
N PRO A 72 -2.06 3.38 -9.92
CA PRO A 72 -3.18 3.19 -9.01
C PRO A 72 -3.93 4.51 -8.77
N GLU A 73 -5.23 4.42 -8.53
CA GLU A 73 -6.04 5.60 -8.25
C GLU A 73 -5.54 6.30 -6.97
N PRO A 74 -5.41 7.63 -7.00
CA PRO A 74 -5.07 8.39 -5.81
C PRO A 74 -6.19 8.29 -4.78
N GLU A 75 -5.81 8.40 -3.51
CA GLU A 75 -6.74 8.46 -2.39
C GLU A 75 -7.66 9.67 -2.53
N PRO A 76 -8.96 9.53 -2.19
CA PRO A 76 -9.89 10.64 -2.24
C PRO A 76 -9.43 11.74 -1.28
N HIS A 77 -9.65 12.98 -1.69
CA HIS A 77 -9.41 14.15 -0.85
C HIS A 77 -10.33 14.10 0.38
N THR A 78 -9.82 13.54 1.47
CA THR A 78 -10.49 13.65 2.78
C THR A 78 -10.20 15.02 3.38
N LEU A 79 -11.03 15.47 4.33
CA LEU A 79 -10.94 16.79 5.00
C LEU A 79 -9.55 17.16 5.56
N LYS A 80 -8.65 16.17 5.76
CA LYS A 80 -7.27 16.38 6.25
C LYS A 80 -6.23 16.55 5.14
N MET A 81 -6.56 16.26 3.88
CA MET A 81 -5.67 16.34 2.72
C MET A 81 -5.82 17.72 2.05
N ARG A 82 -4.87 18.62 2.33
CA ARG A 82 -4.95 20.02 1.90
C ARG A 82 -4.41 20.25 0.48
N GLY A 83 -5.20 20.94 -0.33
CA GLY A 83 -4.82 21.47 -1.65
C GLY A 83 -5.09 20.51 -2.83
N ASN A 84 -4.85 20.99 -4.05
CA ASN A 84 -4.99 20.23 -5.31
C ASN A 84 -3.79 19.28 -5.53
N LYS A 85 -3.53 18.40 -4.56
CA LYS A 85 -2.44 17.42 -4.60
C LYS A 85 -3.03 16.02 -4.67
N ASN A 86 -2.51 15.18 -5.56
CA ASN A 86 -2.85 13.75 -5.54
C ASN A 86 -2.02 13.05 -4.47
N TYR A 87 -2.70 12.20 -3.69
CA TYR A 87 -2.10 11.37 -2.65
C TYR A 87 -2.20 9.91 -3.07
N TYR A 88 -1.11 9.17 -2.99
CA TYR A 88 -1.05 7.76 -3.32
C TYR A 88 -0.71 6.97 -2.07
N ARG A 89 -1.51 5.95 -1.76
CA ARG A 89 -1.21 5.04 -0.67
C ARG A 89 0.03 4.21 -1.01
N ILE A 90 0.95 4.08 -0.06
CA ILE A 90 2.21 3.37 -0.28
C ILE A 90 1.96 1.90 -0.61
N SER A 91 1.04 1.24 0.11
CA SER A 91 0.63 -0.14 -0.16
C SER A 91 0.18 -0.34 -1.60
N LYS A 92 -0.68 0.54 -2.14
CA LYS A 92 -1.15 0.48 -3.53
C LYS A 92 -0.02 0.61 -4.55
N ILE A 93 0.90 1.55 -4.34
CA ILE A 93 2.03 1.75 -5.24
C ILE A 93 2.98 0.55 -5.20
N ARG A 94 3.29 0.04 -4.01
CA ARG A 94 4.15 -1.15 -3.87
C ARG A 94 3.50 -2.40 -4.44
N ALA A 95 2.22 -2.64 -4.14
CA ALA A 95 1.43 -3.72 -4.72
C ALA A 95 1.48 -3.68 -6.26
N TRP A 96 1.31 -2.50 -6.84
CA TRP A 96 1.42 -2.28 -8.27
C TRP A 96 2.81 -2.57 -8.85
N LEU A 97 3.88 -2.10 -8.20
CA LEU A 97 5.26 -2.32 -8.65
C LEU A 97 5.72 -3.77 -8.49
N GLU A 98 5.32 -4.41 -7.40
CA GLU A 98 5.79 -5.74 -7.00
C GLU A 98 4.86 -6.87 -7.48
N GLY A 99 3.69 -6.55 -8.05
CA GLY A 99 2.71 -7.55 -8.47
C GLY A 99 2.12 -8.34 -7.29
N LYS A 100 1.98 -7.70 -6.13
CA LYS A 100 1.48 -8.31 -4.88
C LYS A 100 0.15 -7.69 -4.47
N THR A 101 -0.55 -8.34 -3.52
CA THR A 101 -1.71 -7.73 -2.86
C THR A 101 -1.26 -6.69 -1.83
N GLU A 102 -2.10 -5.68 -1.55
CA GLU A 102 -1.82 -4.70 -0.49
C GLU A 102 -1.63 -5.37 0.87
N GLU A 103 -2.41 -6.42 1.16
CA GLU A 103 -2.28 -7.20 2.39
C GLU A 103 -0.89 -7.83 2.51
N GLY A 104 -0.36 -8.41 1.43
CA GLY A 104 1.01 -8.93 1.40
C GLY A 104 2.04 -7.85 1.71
N ILE A 105 1.89 -6.65 1.15
CA ILE A 105 2.76 -5.50 1.44
C ILE A 105 2.66 -5.07 2.92
N HIS A 106 1.46 -5.09 3.51
CA HIS A 106 1.29 -4.79 4.93
C HIS A 106 1.99 -5.82 5.82
N TRP A 107 1.81 -7.11 5.53
CA TRP A 107 2.47 -8.18 6.28
C TRP A 107 3.99 -8.12 6.17
N GLU A 108 4.55 -7.84 4.99
CA GLU A 108 6.00 -7.68 4.82
C GLU A 108 6.54 -6.51 5.65
N PHE A 109 5.82 -5.39 5.69
CA PHE A 109 6.19 -4.24 6.53
C PHE A 109 6.15 -4.60 8.02
N ILE A 110 5.08 -5.23 8.48
CA ILE A 110 4.94 -5.68 9.88
C ILE A 110 6.06 -6.68 10.22
N MET A 111 6.33 -7.65 9.34
CA MET A 111 7.36 -8.65 9.58
C MET A 111 8.76 -8.04 9.60
N LYS A 112 9.04 -7.05 8.76
CA LYS A 112 10.33 -6.38 8.70
C LYS A 112 10.59 -5.47 9.90
N HIS A 113 9.56 -4.75 10.34
CA HIS A 113 9.74 -3.66 11.31
C HIS A 113 9.15 -3.94 12.71
N MET A 114 8.20 -4.88 12.84
CA MET A 114 7.50 -5.17 14.10
C MET A 114 7.66 -6.62 14.58
N ASN A 115 8.23 -7.53 13.80
CA ASN A 115 8.43 -8.91 14.23
C ASN A 115 9.55 -9.00 15.26
N THR A 116 9.20 -9.21 16.52
CA THR A 116 10.16 -9.39 17.61
C THR A 116 10.69 -10.83 17.73
N GLY A 117 10.28 -11.75 16.84
CA GLY A 117 10.77 -13.13 16.79
C GLY A 117 10.41 -14.00 18.00
N THR A 118 9.65 -13.48 18.96
CA THR A 118 9.30 -14.17 20.21
C THR A 118 7.79 -14.17 20.44
N PRO A 119 7.21 -15.27 20.94
CA PRO A 119 5.82 -15.26 21.37
C PRO A 119 5.64 -14.22 22.50
N TYR A 120 4.58 -13.41 22.41
CA TYR A 120 4.27 -12.30 23.32
C TYR A 120 3.76 -12.82 24.67
N ASN A 121 4.65 -13.45 25.43
CA ASN A 121 4.32 -14.14 26.68
C ASN A 121 4.61 -13.26 27.91
N SER A 122 5.16 -12.06 27.71
CA SER A 122 5.56 -11.16 28.80
C SER A 122 5.18 -9.70 28.50
N LEU A 123 4.95 -8.94 29.58
CA LEU A 123 4.65 -7.50 29.52
C LEU A 123 5.82 -6.70 28.91
N GLU A 124 7.06 -7.16 29.08
CA GLU A 124 8.26 -6.51 28.54
C GLU A 124 8.32 -6.59 27.01
N GLN A 125 7.90 -7.71 26.42
CA GLN A 125 7.78 -7.85 24.97
C GLN A 125 6.65 -6.98 24.39
N ALA A 126 5.53 -6.87 25.11
CA ALA A 126 4.46 -5.94 24.72
C ALA A 126 4.96 -4.49 24.74
N LYS A 127 5.76 -4.12 25.75
CA LYS A 127 6.43 -2.81 25.81
C LYS A 127 7.41 -2.59 24.67
N SER A 128 8.21 -3.59 24.28
CA SER A 128 9.16 -3.44 23.17
C SER A 128 8.47 -3.21 21.83
N VAL A 129 7.36 -3.89 21.55
CA VAL A 129 6.56 -3.64 20.33
C VAL A 129 5.94 -2.25 20.37
N ALA A 130 5.37 -1.83 21.51
CA ALA A 130 4.81 -0.50 21.65
C ALA A 130 5.88 0.58 21.41
N MET A 131 7.10 0.37 21.95
CA MET A 131 8.26 1.24 21.76
C MET A 131 8.71 1.34 20.30
N ILE A 132 8.81 0.21 19.59
CA ILE A 132 9.07 0.16 18.15
C ILE A 132 7.97 0.90 17.38
N GLY A 133 6.71 0.71 17.79
CA GLY A 133 5.58 1.47 17.27
C GLY A 133 5.79 2.97 17.43
N TYR A 134 6.12 3.45 18.63
CA TYR A 134 6.39 4.88 18.87
C TYR A 134 7.49 5.43 17.97
N GLU A 135 8.59 4.69 17.78
CA GLU A 135 9.69 5.09 16.89
C GLU A 135 9.26 5.13 15.42
N ILE A 136 8.57 4.11 14.92
CA ILE A 136 8.08 4.04 13.54
C ILE A 136 7.04 5.14 13.26
N PHE A 137 6.14 5.37 14.20
CA PHE A 137 5.05 6.32 14.03
C PHE A 137 5.43 7.76 14.40
N GLY A 138 6.62 7.98 14.98
CA GLY A 138 7.06 9.29 15.44
C GLY A 138 6.09 9.92 16.46
N ILE A 139 5.39 9.08 17.23
CA ILE A 139 4.44 9.53 18.25
C ILE A 139 5.23 9.78 19.53
N GLU A 140 5.12 10.99 20.09
CA GLU A 140 5.69 11.27 21.42
C GLU A 140 5.07 10.32 22.45
N LYS A 141 5.91 9.74 23.30
CA LYS A 141 5.44 8.94 24.42
C LYS A 141 4.58 9.84 25.33
N PRO A 142 3.44 9.35 25.85
CA PRO A 142 2.66 10.08 26.84
C PRO A 142 3.46 10.36 28.12
#